data_AF-A0A2D5P6I7-F1
#
_entry.id   AF-A0A2D5P6I7-F1
#
_cell.length_a   1.000
_cell.length_b   1.000
_cell.length_c   1.000
_cell.angle_alpha   90.00
_cell.angle_beta   90.00
_cell.angle_gamma   90.00
#
_symmetry.space_group_name_H-M   'P 1'
#
loop_
_entity.id
_entity.type
_entity.pdbx_description
1 polymer ?
#
loop_
_entity_poly.entity_id
_entity_poly.type
_entity_poly.pdbx_seq_one_letter_code
_entity_poly.pdbx_strand_id
1 'polypeptide(L)'
;MYTKEEIFKAVSTVLDPEVGFNLVEMGLIYDATCNEDYEVIVTMTLSTKACPLHQMIVNWVEEAVLRELPKVQKAEALVVWEPVWNVTMANDNVKKALAG
;
A
#
# COMPACT_ATOMS: atom_id res chain seq x y z
N MET A 1 10.71 -2.67 16.48
CA MET A 1 10.59 -2.61 15.01
C MET A 1 9.49 -3.58 14.57
N TYR A 2 8.80 -3.27 13.48
CA TYR A 2 7.83 -4.17 12.84
C TYR A 2 8.45 -4.80 11.59
N THR A 3 8.05 -6.03 11.28
CA THR A 3 8.47 -6.72 10.06
C THR A 3 7.72 -6.18 8.84
N LYS A 4 8.30 -6.40 7.65
CA LYS A 4 7.64 -6.09 6.37
C LYS A 4 6.25 -6.74 6.28
N GLU A 5 6.11 -7.98 6.74
CA GLU A 5 4.85 -8.73 6.71
C GLU A 5 3.79 -8.11 7.64
N GLU A 6 4.17 -7.62 8.83
CA GLU A 6 3.27 -6.92 9.73
C GLU A 6 2.78 -5.58 9.14
N ILE A 7 3.68 -4.84 8.47
CA ILE A 7 3.32 -3.58 7.81
C ILE A 7 2.39 -3.84 6.62
N PHE A 8 2.69 -4.86 5.80
CA PHE A 8 1.81 -5.27 4.70
C PHE A 8 0.43 -5.66 5.22
N LYS A 9 0.36 -6.39 6.34
CA LYS A 9 -0.91 -6.74 6.97
C LYS A 9 -1.68 -5.50 7.42
N ALA A 10 -1.02 -4.50 8.02
CA ALA A 10 -1.66 -3.23 8.37
C ALA A 10 -2.25 -2.50 7.15
N VAL A 11 -1.45 -2.38 6.08
CA VAL A 11 -1.85 -1.72 4.83
C VAL A 11 -2.94 -2.47 4.08
N SER A 12 -3.08 -3.79 4.28
CA SER A 12 -4.15 -4.60 3.66
C SER A 12 -5.58 -4.18 4.08
N THR A 13 -5.72 -3.33 5.10
CA THR A 13 -7.00 -2.74 5.49
C THR A 13 -7.46 -1.61 4.57
N VAL A 14 -6.57 -1.09 3.72
CA VAL A 14 -6.89 -0.04 2.73
C VAL A 14 -7.36 -0.68 1.44
N LEU A 15 -8.58 -0.36 1.04
CA LEU A 15 -9.20 -0.83 -0.20
C LEU A 15 -9.13 0.24 -1.28
N ASP A 16 -8.84 -0.17 -2.50
CA ASP A 16 -9.05 0.67 -3.67
C ASP A 16 -10.55 0.90 -3.87
N PRO A 17 -11.02 2.17 -3.92
CA PRO A 17 -12.45 2.46 -3.99
C PRO A 17 -13.07 2.18 -5.36
N GLU A 18 -12.26 1.99 -6.41
CA GLU A 18 -12.76 1.69 -7.75
C GLU A 18 -13.01 0.20 -7.93
N VAL A 19 -12.11 -0.65 -7.43
CA VAL A 19 -12.19 -2.11 -7.65
C VAL A 19 -12.53 -2.93 -6.39
N GLY A 20 -12.44 -2.32 -5.21
CA GLY A 20 -12.79 -2.96 -3.93
C GLY A 20 -11.78 -3.98 -3.39
N PHE A 21 -10.58 -4.05 -3.99
CA PHE A 21 -9.49 -4.91 -3.51
C PHE A 21 -8.50 -4.13 -2.65
N ASN A 22 -7.83 -4.81 -1.71
CA ASN A 22 -6.79 -4.12 -0.95
C ASN A 22 -5.51 -3.89 -1.77
N LEU A 23 -4.79 -2.84 -1.41
CA LEU A 23 -3.61 -2.39 -2.16
C LEU A 23 -2.49 -3.44 -2.20
N VAL A 24 -2.39 -4.30 -1.20
CA VAL A 24 -1.40 -5.39 -1.15
C VAL A 24 -1.74 -6.47 -2.16
N GLU A 25 -3.00 -6.93 -2.21
CA GLU A 25 -3.46 -7.91 -3.20
C GLU A 25 -3.42 -7.37 -4.63
N MET A 26 -3.61 -6.07 -4.79
CA MET A 26 -3.43 -5.40 -6.09
C MET A 26 -1.96 -5.34 -6.51
N GLY A 27 -1.01 -5.64 -5.63
CA GLY A 27 0.41 -5.53 -5.91
C GLY A 27 0.88 -4.07 -6.03
N LEU A 28 0.19 -3.14 -5.37
CA LEU A 28 0.56 -1.71 -5.34
C LEU A 28 1.58 -1.39 -4.25
N ILE A 29 1.78 -2.29 -3.27
CA ILE A 29 2.78 -2.16 -2.22
C ILE A 29 4.02 -2.97 -2.59
N TYR A 30 5.15 -2.30 -2.81
CA TYR A 30 6.39 -2.92 -3.27
C TYR A 30 7.31 -3.28 -2.10
N ASP A 31 7.44 -2.36 -1.14
CA ASP A 31 8.30 -2.57 0.00
C ASP A 31 7.79 -1.85 1.25
N ALA A 32 8.27 -2.27 2.41
CA ALA A 32 8.02 -1.58 3.67
C ALA A 32 9.17 -1.83 4.64
N THR A 33 9.60 -0.77 5.32
CA THR A 33 10.66 -0.82 6.32
C THR A 33 10.25 -0.09 7.59
N CYS A 34 10.78 -0.54 8.73
CA CYS A 34 10.60 0.10 10.03
C CYS A 34 11.99 0.26 10.66
N ASN A 35 12.37 1.49 11.02
CA ASN A 35 13.63 1.76 11.71
C ASN A 35 13.51 1.56 13.23
N GLU A 36 14.62 1.76 13.95
CA GLU A 36 14.72 1.59 15.40
C GLU A 36 13.82 2.58 16.19
N ASP A 37 13.54 3.75 15.61
CA ASP A 37 12.67 4.80 16.15
C ASP A 37 11.17 4.55 15.89
N TYR A 38 10.82 3.42 15.27
CA TYR A 38 9.46 3.09 14.84
C TYR A 38 8.87 4.10 13.84
N GLU A 39 9.70 4.61 12.95
CA GLU A 39 9.27 5.28 11.73
C GLU A 39 9.14 4.24 10.61
N VAL A 40 7.99 4.27 9.93
CA VAL A 40 7.66 3.33 8.86
C VAL A 40 7.65 4.04 7.52
N ILE A 41 8.34 3.46 6.55
CA ILE A 41 8.28 3.88 5.15
C ILE A 41 7.64 2.75 4.35
N VAL A 42 6.53 3.05 3.69
CA VAL A 42 5.86 2.14 2.75
C VAL A 42 6.20 2.61 1.34
N THR A 43 6.91 1.79 0.57
CA THR A 43 7.17 2.06 -0.85
C THR A 43 6.05 1.46 -1.67
N MET A 44 5.30 2.31 -2.36
CA MET A 44 4.13 1.91 -3.13
C MET A 44 4.10 2.57 -4.50
N THR A 45 3.21 2.10 -5.36
CA THR A 45 2.90 2.72 -6.65
C THR A 45 1.40 2.87 -6.83
N LEU A 46 1.00 3.49 -7.94
CA LEU A 46 -0.40 3.75 -8.27
C LEU A 46 -0.66 3.36 -9.73
N SER A 47 -1.88 2.90 -10.00
CA SER A 47 -2.29 2.36 -11.31
C SER A 47 -2.37 3.44 -12.41
N THR A 48 -2.60 4.70 -12.04
CA THR A 48 -2.69 5.84 -12.98
C THR A 48 -1.95 7.07 -12.46
N LYS A 49 -1.72 8.07 -13.34
CA LYS A 49 -1.05 9.33 -12.96
C LYS A 49 -2.10 10.44 -12.78
N ALA A 50 -1.92 11.27 -11.75
CA ALA A 50 -2.57 12.58 -11.58
C ALA A 50 -4.10 12.61 -11.37
N CYS A 51 -4.62 11.77 -10.47
CA CYS A 51 -5.96 11.90 -9.87
C CYS A 51 -5.89 12.47 -8.44
N PRO A 52 -6.82 13.34 -7.99
CA PRO A 52 -6.91 13.78 -6.59
C PRO A 52 -7.02 12.62 -5.59
N LEU A 53 -7.52 11.46 -6.02
CA LEU A 53 -7.66 10.26 -5.20
C LEU A 53 -6.31 9.71 -4.70
N HIS A 54 -5.21 9.93 -5.43
CA HIS A 54 -3.89 9.43 -5.04
C HIS A 54 -3.43 9.95 -3.68
N GLN A 55 -3.65 11.23 -3.41
CA GLN A 55 -3.32 11.82 -2.11
C GLN A 55 -4.14 11.18 -0.99
N MET A 56 -5.40 10.83 -1.26
CA MET A 56 -6.25 10.15 -0.29
C MET A 56 -5.75 8.73 -0.01
N ILE A 57 -5.37 7.98 -1.06
CA ILE A 57 -4.83 6.62 -0.92
C ILE A 57 -3.53 6.63 -0.11
N VAL A 58 -2.61 7.56 -0.41
CA VAL A 58 -1.35 7.75 0.33
C VAL A 58 -1.64 8.00 1.80
N ASN A 59 -2.54 8.95 2.12
CA ASN A 59 -2.92 9.24 3.49
C ASN A 59 -3.55 8.01 4.17
N TRP A 60 -4.43 7.27 3.49
CA TRP A 60 -5.05 6.07 4.06
C TRP A 60 -4.04 4.97 4.37
N VAL A 61 -2.99 4.82 3.56
CA VAL A 61 -1.88 3.90 3.84
C VAL A 61 -1.14 4.32 5.11
N GLU A 62 -0.80 5.60 5.24
CA GLU A 62 -0.13 6.14 6.43
C GLU A 62 -1.01 5.97 7.68
N GLU A 63 -2.29 6.33 7.60
CA GLU A 63 -3.27 6.17 8.68
C GLU A 63 -3.47 4.70 9.06
N ALA A 64 -3.52 3.77 8.09
CA ALA A 64 -3.64 2.34 8.37
C ALA A 64 -2.43 1.81 9.13
N VAL A 65 -1.22 2.21 8.74
CA VAL A 65 0.00 1.85 9.48
C VAL A 65 -0.06 2.39 10.90
N LEU A 66 -0.40 3.67 11.09
CA LEU A 66 -0.49 4.29 12.42
C LEU A 66 -1.59 3.66 13.29
N ARG A 67 -2.73 3.28 12.70
CA ARG A 67 -3.86 2.68 13.42
C ARG A 67 -3.57 1.25 13.87
N GLU A 68 -2.98 0.44 12.99
CA GLU A 68 -2.80 -0.99 13.24
C GLU A 68 -1.49 -1.31 13.99
N LEU A 69 -0.48 -0.43 13.92
CA LEU A 69 0.84 -0.65 14.51
C LEU A 69 1.09 0.35 15.66
N PRO A 70 0.71 0.03 16.91
CA PRO A 70 0.61 1.00 18.01
C PRO A 70 1.93 1.65 18.47
N LYS A 71 3.08 1.10 18.08
CA LYS A 71 4.40 1.70 18.40
C LYS A 71 4.89 2.66 17.34
N VAL A 72 4.26 2.71 16.16
CA VAL A 72 4.68 3.59 15.06
C VAL A 72 4.43 5.03 15.44
N GLN A 73 5.48 5.85 15.35
CA GLN A 73 5.40 7.29 15.66
C GLN A 73 5.15 8.12 14.41
N LYS A 74 5.65 7.65 13.26
CA LYS A 74 5.51 8.28 11.96
C LYS A 74 5.37 7.21 10.88
N ALA A 75 4.43 7.40 9.97
CA ALA A 75 4.30 6.61 8.75
C ALA A 75 4.42 7.55 7.54
N GLU A 76 5.13 7.10 6.52
CA GLU A 76 5.29 7.81 5.25
C GLU A 76 5.08 6.84 4.10
N ALA A 77 4.16 7.17 3.19
CA ALA A 77 3.92 6.41 1.98
C ALA A 77 4.66 7.04 0.80
N LEU A 78 5.79 6.45 0.42
CA LEU A 78 6.62 6.86 -0.69
C LEU A 78 6.06 6.29 -2.00
N VAL A 79 5.53 7.17 -2.84
CA VAL A 79 5.04 6.80 -4.18
C VAL A 79 6.19 6.78 -5.18
N VAL A 80 6.42 5.61 -5.76
CA VAL A 80 7.34 5.39 -6.88
C VAL A 80 6.57 5.06 -8.16
N TRP A 81 7.18 5.36 -9.31
CA TRP A 81 6.60 5.09 -10.63
C TRP A 81 7.32 3.97 -11.38
N GLU A 82 8.42 3.47 -10.81
CA GLU A 82 9.21 2.38 -11.37
C GLU A 82 9.45 1.30 -10.30
N PRO A 83 9.21 0.01 -10.62
CA PRO A 83 8.63 -0.47 -11.87
C PRO A 83 7.19 0.03 -12.08
N VAL A 84 6.76 0.19 -13.34
CA VAL A 84 5.38 0.58 -13.65
C VAL A 84 4.46 -0.59 -13.32
N TRP A 85 3.41 -0.32 -12.54
CA TRP A 85 2.42 -1.33 -12.22
C TRP A 85 1.73 -1.89 -13.46
N ASN A 86 1.47 -3.20 -13.44
CA ASN A 86 0.55 -3.82 -14.38
C ASN A 86 -0.17 -4.98 -13.68
N VAL A 87 -1.32 -5.39 -14.24
CA VAL A 87 -2.20 -6.41 -13.64
C VAL A 87 -1.49 -7.74 -13.35
N THR A 88 -0.38 -8.07 -14.02
CA THR A 88 0.37 -9.29 -13.74
C THR A 88 1.06 -9.29 -12.36
N MET A 89 1.19 -8.13 -11.73
CA MET A 89 1.74 -7.97 -10.37
C MET A 89 0.72 -8.26 -9.28
N ALA A 90 -0.58 -8.25 -9.59
CA ALA A 90 -1.63 -8.52 -8.62
C ALA A 90 -1.77 -10.01 -8.29
N ASN A 91 -2.46 -10.34 -7.20
CA ASN A 91 -2.80 -11.72 -6.85
C ASN A 91 -3.78 -12.34 -7.86
N ASP A 92 -3.82 -13.68 -7.93
CA ASP A 92 -4.64 -14.42 -8.90
C ASP A 92 -6.14 -14.11 -8.83
N ASN A 93 -6.67 -13.86 -7.64
CA ASN A 93 -8.06 -13.43 -7.45
C ASN A 93 -8.33 -12.05 -8.07
N VAL A 94 -7.45 -11.09 -7.83
CA VAL A 94 -7.56 -9.73 -8.40
C VAL A 94 -7.42 -9.78 -9.92
N LYS A 95 -6.44 -10.52 -10.44
CA LYS A 95 -6.25 -10.75 -11.88
C LYS A 95 -7.52 -11.28 -12.54
N LYS A 96 -8.16 -12.28 -11.94
CA LYS A 96 -9.40 -12.87 -12.46
C LYS A 96 -10.57 -11.88 -12.43
N ALA A 97 -10.65 -11.04 -11.39
CA ALA A 97 -11.71 -10.04 -11.27
C ALA A 97 -11.57 -8.89 -12.27
N LEU A 98 -10.33 -8.48 -12.59
CA LEU A 98 -10.06 -7.38 -13.52
C LEU A 98 -9.96 -7.82 -14.99
N ALA A 99 -9.85 -9.12 -15.26
CA ALA A 99 -9.81 -9.68 -16.61
C ALA A 99 -11.22 -9.86 -17.24
N GLY A 100 -12.28 -9.47 -16.53
CA GLY A 100 -13.69 -9.61 -16.93
C GLY A 100 -14.26 -8.36 -17.59
#